data_AF-A0A3D2A5M0-F1
#
_entry.id   AF-A0A3D2A5M0-F1
#
_cell.length_a   1.000
_cell.length_b   1.000
_cell.length_c   1.000
_cell.angle_alpha   90.00
_cell.angle_beta   90.00
_cell.angle_gamma   90.00
#
_symmetry.space_group_name_H-M   'P 1'
#
loop_
_entity.id
_entity.type
_entity.pdbx_description
1 polymer ?
#
loop_
_entity_poly.entity_id
_entity_poly.type
_entity_poly.pdbx_seq_one_letter_code
_entity_poly.pdbx_strand_id
1 'polypeptide(L)'
;MCRLLSLRDDTMIVLLSQTKLPDSSNQVSDIVGAVHDEVTQLEATKFVFHIYLMLADLLEYLDDSVVSNTKPHIKKITIDELEALLNINRNIAKNIIKARVKNGGLTLKQLGEVSGIGNKTLEKAKELIEF
;
A
#
# COMPACT_ATOMS: atom_id res chain seq x y z
N MET A 1 -8.10 31.93 -10.43
CA MET A 1 -8.25 30.67 -9.66
C MET A 1 -6.94 30.47 -8.89
N CYS A 2 -6.90 30.34 -7.56
CA CYS A 2 -7.97 30.43 -6.57
C CYS A 2 -7.50 31.16 -5.28
N ARG A 3 -8.45 31.85 -4.62
CA ARG A 3 -8.49 32.18 -3.18
C ARG A 3 -9.26 31.03 -2.47
N LEU A 4 -9.47 30.88 -1.16
CA LEU A 4 -9.20 31.60 0.11
C LEU A 4 -9.27 30.49 1.21
N LEU A 5 -8.79 30.55 2.46
CA LEU A 5 -8.04 31.54 3.27
C LEU A 5 -6.59 31.01 3.46
N SER A 6 -5.72 31.23 4.47
CA SER A 6 -5.66 31.89 5.80
C SER A 6 -6.38 31.26 7.03
N LEU A 7 -5.61 30.64 7.93
CA LEU A 7 -6.00 30.38 9.32
C LEU A 7 -4.96 30.98 10.26
N ARG A 8 -5.39 32.05 10.94
CA ARG A 8 -4.72 32.87 11.97
C ARG A 8 -3.38 32.37 12.54
N ASP A 9 -2.40 33.27 12.40
CA ASP A 9 -1.47 33.74 13.44
C ASP A 9 -0.52 32.70 14.11
N ASP A 10 0.72 33.11 14.35
CA ASP A 10 1.84 32.36 14.95
C ASP A 10 2.30 31.05 14.26
N THR A 11 1.58 30.53 13.25
CA THR A 11 2.03 29.35 12.46
C THR A 11 3.07 29.75 11.39
N MET A 12 4.22 30.23 11.85
CA MET A 12 5.44 30.31 11.04
C MET A 12 5.99 28.90 10.79
N ILE A 13 5.95 28.42 9.55
CA ILE A 13 6.72 27.24 9.14
C ILE A 13 8.19 27.67 9.02
N VAL A 14 8.90 27.69 10.15
CA VAL A 14 10.36 27.88 10.19
C VAL A 14 11.03 26.55 9.84
N LEU A 15 10.99 26.17 8.56
CA LEU A 15 11.72 25.02 8.03
C LEU A 15 13.22 25.32 7.78
N LEU A 16 13.80 26.25 8.55
CA LEU A 16 15.17 26.74 8.38
C LEU A 16 15.91 26.80 9.71
N SER A 17 16.63 25.69 9.98
CA SER A 17 18.00 25.66 10.48
C SER A 17 18.43 26.73 11.51
N GLN A 18 18.39 26.37 12.79
CA GLN A 18 19.25 26.96 13.83
C GLN A 18 19.98 25.90 14.66
N THR A 19 20.39 24.79 14.03
CA THR A 19 21.46 23.94 14.57
C THR A 19 22.75 24.73 14.50
N LYS A 20 23.20 25.23 15.66
CA LYS A 20 24.52 25.85 15.80
C LYS A 20 25.59 24.84 15.37
N LEU A 21 26.59 25.29 14.60
CA LEU A 21 27.73 24.46 14.21
C LEU A 21 28.39 23.88 15.49
N PRO A 22 28.54 22.54 15.60
CA PRO A 22 29.13 21.92 16.79
C PRO A 22 30.63 22.21 16.82
N ASP A 23 31.13 22.60 18.00
CA ASP A 23 32.57 22.79 18.21
C ASP A 23 33.27 21.42 18.12
N SER A 24 34.41 21.38 17.43
CA SER A 24 34.96 20.11 16.91
C SER A 24 35.61 19.19 17.94
N SER A 25 35.37 19.40 19.24
CA SER A 25 36.05 18.74 20.35
C SER A 25 35.30 17.55 20.96
N ASN A 26 33.96 17.44 20.80
CA ASN A 26 33.18 16.26 21.21
C ASN A 26 31.85 16.12 20.44
N GLN A 27 31.89 15.69 19.18
CA GLN A 27 30.68 15.56 18.33
C GLN A 27 29.57 14.66 18.89
N VAL A 28 29.87 13.75 19.82
CA VAL A 28 28.89 12.78 20.36
C VAL A 28 28.09 13.35 21.55
N SER A 29 28.68 14.22 22.39
CA SER A 29 27.94 14.83 23.51
C SER A 29 26.82 15.73 23.02
N ASP A 30 27.09 16.48 21.95
CA ASP A 30 26.23 17.58 21.52
C ASP A 30 24.99 17.04 20.77
N ILE A 31 25.14 15.91 20.06
CA ILE A 31 24.02 15.17 19.46
C ILE A 31 23.11 14.57 20.54
N VAL A 32 23.68 14.01 21.62
CA VAL A 32 22.88 13.46 22.73
C VAL A 32 22.25 14.58 23.55
N GLY A 33 22.95 15.70 23.75
CA GLY A 33 22.43 16.90 24.41
C GLY A 33 21.23 17.50 23.68
N ALA A 34 21.28 17.60 22.36
CA ALA A 34 20.16 18.09 21.53
C ALA A 34 18.94 17.14 21.50
N VAL A 35 19.08 15.89 21.97
CA VAL A 35 17.96 14.96 22.22
C VAL A 35 17.37 15.14 23.63
N HIS A 36 18.06 15.89 24.50
CA HIS A 36 17.65 16.22 25.86
C HIS A 36 17.19 17.68 26.05
N ASP A 37 17.21 18.52 25.01
CA ASP A 37 16.47 19.79 25.03
C ASP A 37 14.99 19.51 25.31
N GLU A 38 14.40 20.24 26.27
CA GLU A 38 13.05 19.96 26.78
C GLU A 38 11.98 20.29 25.73
N VAL A 39 11.68 19.32 24.85
CA VAL A 39 10.52 19.38 23.94
C VAL A 39 9.27 19.62 24.78
N THR A 40 8.65 20.79 24.62
CA THR A 40 7.53 21.17 25.49
C THR A 40 6.36 20.20 25.29
N GLN A 41 5.53 20.03 26.32
CA GLN A 41 4.33 19.19 26.21
C GLN A 41 3.43 19.61 25.03
N LEU A 42 3.43 20.91 24.68
CA LEU A 42 2.71 21.46 23.53
C LEU A 42 3.31 21.00 22.19
N GLU A 43 4.63 21.05 22.03
CA GLU A 43 5.32 20.63 20.81
C GLU A 43 5.26 19.11 20.60
N ALA A 44 5.46 18.33 21.67
CA ALA A 44 5.28 16.89 21.65
C ALA A 44 3.85 16.51 21.24
N THR A 45 2.83 17.18 21.80
CA THR A 45 1.42 16.97 21.43
C THR A 45 1.17 17.32 19.96
N LYS A 46 1.69 18.47 19.49
CA LYS A 46 1.57 18.91 18.09
C LYS A 46 2.21 17.93 17.11
N PHE A 47 3.38 17.40 17.44
CA PHE A 47 4.09 16.39 16.63
C PHE A 47 3.31 15.08 16.53
N VAL A 48 2.75 14.59 17.65
CA VAL A 48 1.88 13.40 17.66
C VAL A 48 0.63 13.61 16.80
N PHE A 49 -0.02 14.78 16.86
CA PHE A 49 -1.15 15.09 15.97
C PHE A 49 -0.75 15.17 14.49
N HIS A 50 0.42 15.73 14.16
CA HIS A 50 0.91 15.75 12.78
C HIS A 50 1.22 14.34 12.24
N ILE A 51 1.83 13.46 13.04
CA ILE A 51 1.98 12.04 12.68
C ILE A 51 0.61 11.38 12.49
N TYR A 52 -0.33 11.57 13.42
CA TYR A 52 -1.66 10.97 13.34
C TYR A 52 -2.41 11.38 12.07
N LEU A 53 -2.37 12.66 11.69
CA LEU A 53 -3.00 13.17 10.48
C LEU A 53 -2.30 12.67 9.20
N MET A 54 -0.97 12.69 9.12
CA MET A 54 -0.25 12.10 7.98
C MET A 54 -0.51 10.60 7.81
N LEU A 55 -0.70 9.87 8.93
CA LEU A 55 -1.09 8.47 8.88
C LEU A 55 -2.55 8.28 8.46
N ALA A 56 -3.46 9.19 8.81
CA ALA A 56 -4.83 9.17 8.32
C ALA A 56 -4.88 9.40 6.80
N ASP A 57 -4.21 10.44 6.29
CA ASP A 57 -4.10 10.74 4.85
C ASP A 57 -3.48 9.55 4.07
N LEU A 58 -2.44 8.93 4.64
CA LEU A 58 -1.79 7.75 4.05
C LEU A 58 -2.69 6.51 4.10
N LEU A 59 -3.48 6.31 5.16
CA LEU A 59 -4.43 5.20 5.26
C LEU A 59 -5.66 5.40 4.36
N GLU A 60 -6.08 6.63 4.07
CA GLU A 60 -7.11 6.92 3.06
C GLU A 60 -6.57 6.68 1.64
N TYR A 61 -5.32 7.06 1.34
CA TYR A 61 -4.68 6.72 0.06
C TYR A 61 -4.44 5.22 -0.12
N LEU A 62 -4.19 4.49 0.98
CA LEU A 62 -4.01 3.03 1.00
C LEU A 62 -5.30 2.26 1.32
N ASP A 63 -6.46 2.92 1.41
CA ASP A 63 -7.73 2.21 1.58
C ASP A 63 -8.15 1.61 0.24
N ASP A 64 -7.54 0.46 -0.07
CA ASP A 64 -7.85 -0.32 -1.26
C ASP A 64 -9.33 -0.78 -1.30
N SER A 65 -10.21 -0.50 -0.31
CA SER A 65 -11.57 -1.06 -0.06
C SER A 65 -12.57 -1.12 -1.23
N VAL A 66 -12.19 -0.61 -2.40
CA VAL A 66 -12.54 -1.18 -3.72
C VAL A 66 -12.25 -2.70 -3.81
N VAL A 67 -11.44 -3.30 -2.91
CA VAL A 67 -11.41 -4.75 -2.57
C VAL A 67 -12.69 -5.14 -1.84
N SER A 68 -13.81 -4.89 -2.50
CA SER A 68 -15.07 -5.55 -2.20
C SER A 68 -14.83 -7.07 -2.13
N ASN A 69 -15.40 -7.73 -1.11
CA ASN A 69 -15.29 -9.18 -0.90
C ASN A 69 -16.04 -10.01 -1.99
N THR A 70 -16.35 -9.39 -3.13
CA THR A 70 -16.65 -10.07 -4.40
C THR A 70 -15.49 -10.96 -4.81
N LYS A 71 -15.76 -12.13 -5.37
CA LYS A 71 -14.69 -13.01 -5.85
C LYS A 71 -14.05 -12.38 -7.08
N PRO A 72 -12.72 -12.28 -7.16
CA PRO A 72 -12.07 -11.63 -8.30
C PRO A 72 -12.46 -12.32 -9.61
N HIS A 73 -12.95 -11.52 -10.55
CA HIS A 73 -13.49 -12.01 -11.81
C HIS A 73 -12.35 -12.47 -12.73
N ILE A 74 -12.43 -13.68 -13.29
CA ILE A 74 -11.43 -14.30 -14.18
C ILE A 74 -11.02 -13.40 -15.36
N LYS A 75 -11.92 -12.49 -15.78
CA LYS A 75 -11.69 -11.51 -16.85
C LYS A 75 -10.69 -10.40 -16.46
N LYS A 76 -10.67 -9.98 -15.19
CA LYS A 76 -9.85 -8.87 -14.66
C LYS A 76 -8.58 -9.32 -13.94
N ILE A 77 -8.63 -10.46 -13.24
CA ILE A 77 -7.55 -10.96 -12.37
C ILE A 77 -6.15 -10.95 -13.04
N THR A 78 -5.14 -10.57 -12.28
CA THR A 78 -3.72 -10.52 -12.69
C THR A 78 -3.05 -11.91 -12.63
N ILE A 79 -1.77 -11.96 -13.02
CA ILE A 79 -0.97 -13.18 -12.94
C ILE A 79 -0.68 -13.54 -11.48
N ASP A 80 -0.30 -12.54 -10.69
CA ASP A 80 0.16 -12.70 -9.30
C ASP A 80 -1.00 -13.07 -8.35
N GLU A 81 -2.19 -12.49 -8.56
CA GLU A 81 -3.42 -12.93 -7.87
C GLU A 81 -3.81 -14.37 -8.22
N LEU A 82 -3.66 -14.80 -9.48
CA LEU A 82 -3.92 -16.19 -9.88
C LEU A 82 -2.95 -17.16 -9.19
N GLU A 83 -1.67 -16.80 -9.06
CA GLU A 83 -0.69 -17.58 -8.32
C GLU A 83 -1.06 -17.71 -6.84
N ALA A 84 -1.46 -16.60 -6.20
CA ALA A 84 -1.86 -16.57 -4.79
C ALA A 84 -3.14 -17.37 -4.49
N LEU A 85 -4.25 -17.10 -5.20
CA LEU A 85 -5.56 -17.72 -4.91
C LEU A 85 -5.58 -19.22 -5.23
N LEU A 86 -5.01 -19.61 -6.37
CA LEU A 86 -5.05 -21.00 -6.83
C LEU A 86 -3.87 -21.83 -6.33
N ASN A 87 -2.84 -21.19 -5.74
CA ASN A 87 -1.56 -21.80 -5.36
C ASN A 87 -0.94 -22.57 -6.55
N ILE A 88 -0.75 -21.85 -7.67
CA ILE A 88 -0.20 -22.38 -8.92
C ILE A 88 1.12 -21.70 -9.29
N ASN A 89 1.92 -22.38 -10.10
CA ASN A 89 3.16 -21.82 -10.64
C ASN A 89 2.88 -20.75 -11.72
N ARG A 90 3.67 -19.67 -11.75
CA ARG A 90 3.69 -18.59 -12.77
C ARG A 90 3.57 -19.04 -14.22
N ASN A 91 4.10 -20.21 -14.58
CA ASN A 91 3.96 -20.77 -15.93
C ASN A 91 2.52 -21.25 -16.23
N ILE A 92 1.81 -21.78 -15.23
CA ILE A 92 0.40 -22.17 -15.34
C ILE A 92 -0.47 -20.90 -15.37
N ALA A 93 -0.22 -19.94 -14.48
CA ALA A 93 -0.94 -18.65 -14.46
C ALA A 93 -0.83 -17.92 -15.82
N LYS A 94 0.37 -17.84 -16.41
CA LYS A 94 0.57 -17.33 -17.78
C LYS A 94 -0.24 -18.08 -18.83
N ASN A 95 -0.41 -19.40 -18.70
CA ASN A 95 -1.20 -20.20 -19.64
C ASN A 95 -2.71 -19.99 -19.47
N ILE A 96 -3.21 -19.75 -18.24
CA ILE A 96 -4.59 -19.29 -17.98
C ILE A 96 -4.83 -17.95 -18.69
N ILE A 97 -3.94 -16.97 -18.54
CA ILE A 97 -4.06 -15.66 -19.20
C ILE A 97 -4.03 -15.78 -20.74
N LYS A 98 -3.20 -16.66 -21.32
CA LYS A 98 -3.23 -16.96 -22.76
C LYS A 98 -4.59 -17.53 -23.20
N ALA A 99 -5.14 -18.49 -22.45
CA ALA A 99 -6.45 -19.08 -22.75
C ALA A 99 -7.57 -18.03 -22.67
N ARG A 100 -7.54 -17.16 -21.66
CA ARG A 100 -8.44 -16.02 -21.49
C ARG A 100 -8.43 -15.09 -22.71
N VAL A 101 -7.25 -14.69 -23.18
CA VAL A 101 -7.11 -13.80 -24.35
C VAL A 101 -7.57 -14.51 -25.64
N LYS A 102 -7.21 -15.79 -25.82
CA LYS A 102 -7.60 -16.58 -27.00
C LYS A 102 -9.13 -16.74 -27.14
N ASN A 103 -9.82 -16.93 -26.01
CA ASN A 103 -11.24 -17.27 -25.99
C ASN A 103 -12.17 -16.07 -25.66
N GLY A 104 -11.62 -14.87 -25.42
CA GLY A 104 -12.38 -13.69 -24.96
C GLY A 104 -12.92 -13.80 -23.52
N GLY A 105 -12.51 -14.82 -22.78
CA GLY A 105 -13.05 -15.21 -21.48
C GLY A 105 -12.62 -16.63 -21.11
N LEU A 106 -13.09 -17.13 -19.97
CA LEU A 106 -12.87 -18.51 -19.52
C LEU A 106 -14.12 -19.00 -18.79
N THR A 107 -14.62 -20.16 -19.18
CA THR A 107 -15.60 -20.93 -18.39
C THR A 107 -14.86 -21.99 -17.56
N LEU A 108 -15.43 -22.41 -16.41
CA LEU A 108 -14.90 -23.50 -15.56
C LEU A 108 -14.41 -24.74 -16.34
N LYS A 109 -15.10 -25.14 -17.42
CA LYS A 109 -14.68 -26.26 -18.29
C LYS A 109 -13.35 -25.98 -19.01
N GLN A 110 -13.24 -24.80 -19.62
CA GLN A 110 -12.05 -24.35 -20.35
C GLN A 110 -10.85 -24.13 -19.41
N LEU A 111 -11.08 -23.87 -18.12
CA LEU A 111 -10.01 -23.85 -17.13
C LEU A 111 -9.42 -25.26 -16.91
N GLY A 112 -10.25 -26.31 -16.94
CA GLY A 112 -9.79 -27.71 -16.89
C GLY A 112 -9.04 -28.18 -18.15
N GLU A 113 -9.19 -27.46 -19.28
CA GLU A 113 -8.45 -27.71 -20.52
C GLU A 113 -7.04 -27.09 -20.50
N VAL A 114 -6.70 -26.26 -19.50
CA VAL A 114 -5.37 -25.62 -19.39
C VAL A 114 -4.35 -26.62 -18.85
N SER A 115 -3.27 -26.83 -19.63
CA SER A 115 -2.15 -27.71 -19.28
C SER A 115 -1.59 -27.42 -17.88
N GLY A 116 -1.67 -28.42 -16.98
CA GLY A 116 -1.13 -28.35 -15.62
C GLY A 116 -2.14 -27.99 -14.52
N ILE A 117 -3.42 -27.78 -14.85
CA ILE A 117 -4.48 -27.62 -13.87
C ILE A 117 -5.06 -28.99 -13.49
N GLY A 118 -5.19 -29.26 -12.19
CA GLY A 118 -5.79 -30.48 -11.64
C GLY A 118 -7.04 -30.21 -10.80
N ASN A 119 -7.78 -31.26 -10.44
CA ASN A 119 -9.08 -31.15 -9.76
C ASN A 119 -9.06 -30.24 -8.52
N LYS A 120 -8.04 -30.37 -7.66
CA LYS A 120 -7.84 -29.52 -6.47
C LYS A 120 -7.77 -28.02 -6.78
N THR A 121 -7.25 -27.67 -7.95
CA THR A 121 -7.16 -26.28 -8.45
C THR A 121 -8.50 -25.81 -9.01
N LEU A 122 -9.27 -26.69 -9.66
CA LEU A 122 -10.62 -26.40 -10.17
C LEU A 122 -11.63 -26.20 -9.03
N GLU A 123 -11.51 -27.00 -7.96
CA GLU A 123 -12.30 -26.87 -6.73
C GLU A 123 -12.07 -25.50 -6.08
N LYS A 124 -10.80 -25.14 -5.83
CA LYS A 124 -10.42 -23.79 -5.37
C LYS A 124 -10.91 -22.69 -6.30
N ALA A 125 -10.79 -22.85 -7.62
CA ALA A 125 -11.24 -21.84 -8.57
C ALA A 125 -12.76 -21.62 -8.51
N LYS A 126 -13.55 -22.69 -8.37
CA LYS A 126 -15.02 -22.60 -8.18
C LYS A 126 -15.39 -21.91 -6.86
N GLU A 127 -14.57 -22.06 -5.82
CA GLU A 127 -14.80 -21.43 -4.52
C GLU A 127 -14.37 -19.95 -4.50
N LEU A 128 -13.23 -19.60 -5.12
CA LEU A 128 -12.55 -18.31 -4.94
C LEU A 128 -12.66 -17.33 -6.14
N ILE A 129 -13.17 -17.75 -7.30
CA ILE A 129 -13.16 -16.94 -8.55
C ILE A 129 -14.55 -16.91 -9.19
N GLU A 130 -14.93 -15.76 -9.77
CA GLU A 130 -16.14 -15.58 -10.59
C GLU A 130 -15.82 -15.57 -12.09
N PHE A 131 -16.67 -16.18 -12.93
CA PHE A 131 -16.37 -16.57 -14.33
C PHE A 131 -17.14 -15.77 -15.40
#